data_AF-A0AAW2HYE2-F1
#
_entry.id   AF-A0AAW2HYE2-F1
#
_cell.length_a   1.000
_cell.length_b   1.000
_cell.length_c   1.000
_cell.angle_alpha   90.00
_cell.angle_beta   90.00
_cell.angle_gamma   90.00
#
_symmetry.space_group_name_H-M   'P 1'
#
loop_
_entity.id
_entity.type
_entity.pdbx_description
1 polymer ?
#
loop_
_entity_poly.entity_id
_entity_poly.type
_entity_poly.pdbx_seq_one_letter_code
_entity_poly.pdbx_strand_id
1 'polypeptide(L)'
;MTKETLRSSQIFQDVVLEPSDDDGNAAEVDQERVSEYSYRPYVIMTPRYVPNRGLTKYNAALKHLLPFRKRERKKSVIPVDGAGLFSLTTFSWLSKLIYQAYKKGITLDDIPLCSPFDTCSLNAERLGILWQAELDKKGPKNASFRRVAQKFMQTRVIVAFLVYILSCMFGFICPAIFMRKLIEFASDPDGDPWEGLMWAFAFTFSELMKTLTLGLYHALSYRTAIRLRSACLVLAYKKLIYLNSLGSKSIGGIINIYGSDGGRLFYLVVFGPMVIGGPIIVICCAFYIYFIFGPWGLLGLSTFLFFFPLQYLLSKITASFKQYALSRTDERIRLITEMLNIIKLIKIYAWEGYFLKQIQAIRNEELALLQKAAYCQSIGTTLTPTIPVITGILVFIIHVLSGYNLTAAQAYPLVTLLNSQLRSSLLNLRYGSENIVDGLITFRRIQVNMNTVKTRARRIFLHG
;
A
#
# COMPACT_ATOMS: atom_id res chain seq x y z
N MET A 1 -11.80 7.95 -30.24
CA MET A 1 -10.75 6.94 -30.04
C MET A 1 -9.58 7.34 -30.92
N THR A 2 -8.56 7.94 -30.33
CA THR A 2 -7.43 8.60 -31.00
C THR A 2 -6.44 7.58 -31.55
N LYS A 3 -5.72 7.94 -32.63
CA LYS A 3 -4.78 7.12 -33.41
C LYS A 3 -3.71 6.34 -32.62
N GLU A 4 -3.54 6.59 -31.31
CA GLU A 4 -2.64 5.83 -30.43
C GLU A 4 -3.19 4.44 -30.05
N THR A 5 -4.50 4.21 -30.08
CA THR A 5 -5.06 2.90 -29.67
C THR A 5 -4.88 1.80 -30.73
N LEU A 6 -4.66 2.18 -31.99
CA LEU A 6 -4.43 1.25 -33.11
C LEU A 6 -2.97 0.77 -33.19
N ARG A 7 -2.01 1.49 -32.58
CA ARG A 7 -0.58 1.11 -32.62
C ARG A 7 -0.23 0.07 -31.56
N SER A 8 -0.99 0.02 -30.48
CA SER A 8 -0.83 -0.98 -29.40
C SER A 8 -1.40 -2.36 -29.73
N SER A 9 -2.25 -2.50 -30.76
CA SER A 9 -2.86 -3.77 -31.17
C SER A 9 -2.07 -4.55 -32.23
N GLN A 10 -1.04 -3.96 -32.83
CA GLN A 10 -0.23 -4.61 -33.89
C GLN A 10 1.00 -5.37 -33.38
N ILE A 11 1.28 -5.41 -32.08
CA ILE A 11 2.49 -6.05 -31.53
C ILE A 11 2.26 -7.52 -31.12
N PHE A 12 1.04 -8.04 -31.22
CA PHE A 12 0.70 -9.39 -30.72
C PHE A 12 0.10 -10.35 -31.76
N GLN A 13 0.05 -9.99 -33.04
CA GLN A 13 -0.31 -10.92 -34.11
C GLN A 13 0.83 -10.94 -35.11
N ASP A 14 1.63 -12.01 -35.04
CA ASP A 14 2.18 -12.74 -36.18
C ASP A 14 3.34 -13.62 -35.68
N VAL A 15 2.97 -14.77 -35.12
CA VAL A 15 3.82 -15.96 -35.16
C VAL A 15 2.89 -17.11 -35.58
N VAL A 16 2.55 -17.12 -36.86
CA VAL A 16 2.02 -18.30 -37.52
C VAL A 16 3.23 -19.14 -37.90
N LEU A 17 3.37 -20.31 -37.26
CA LEU A 17 4.35 -21.32 -37.67
C LEU A 17 3.68 -22.15 -38.77
N GLU A 18 3.98 -21.84 -40.04
CA GLU A 18 3.76 -22.78 -41.14
C GLU A 18 5.01 -23.64 -41.34
N PRO A 19 4.87 -24.96 -41.56
CA PRO A 19 5.98 -25.81 -41.93
C PRO A 19 6.18 -25.74 -43.45
N SER A 20 7.35 -25.30 -43.91
CA SER A 20 7.76 -25.44 -45.30
C SER A 20 8.70 -26.65 -45.44
N ASP A 21 8.19 -27.72 -46.05
CA ASP A 21 9.00 -28.68 -46.78
C ASP A 21 9.65 -27.95 -47.97
N ASP A 22 10.97 -28.07 -48.14
CA ASP A 22 11.65 -28.62 -49.33
C ASP A 22 13.16 -28.30 -49.31
N ASP A 23 13.91 -29.20 -49.92
CA ASP A 23 15.36 -29.37 -49.89
C ASP A 23 16.19 -28.22 -50.49
N GLY A 24 17.46 -28.12 -50.02
CA GLY A 24 18.58 -27.82 -50.91
C GLY A 24 19.37 -26.53 -50.65
N ASN A 25 20.65 -26.76 -50.37
CA ASN A 25 21.82 -25.86 -50.53
C ASN A 25 22.07 -24.73 -49.53
N ALA A 26 23.14 -24.97 -48.77
CA ALA A 26 23.90 -24.00 -48.00
C ALA A 26 24.48 -22.88 -48.88
N ALA A 27 24.28 -21.64 -48.44
CA ALA A 27 25.19 -20.55 -48.71
C ALA A 27 25.17 -19.61 -47.50
N GLU A 28 26.38 -19.32 -47.02
CA GLU A 28 26.77 -18.46 -45.89
C GLU A 28 25.84 -17.26 -45.65
N VAL A 29 25.11 -17.28 -44.54
CA VAL A 29 24.44 -16.10 -43.98
C VAL A 29 25.29 -15.56 -42.84
N ASP A 30 25.83 -14.36 -43.06
CA ASP A 30 26.62 -13.51 -42.16
C ASP A 30 26.42 -13.78 -40.66
N GLN A 31 27.38 -14.50 -40.07
CA GLN A 31 27.50 -14.71 -38.62
C GLN A 31 27.77 -13.42 -37.84
N GLU A 32 28.06 -12.29 -38.49
CA GLU A 32 28.31 -11.02 -37.81
C GLU A 32 27.03 -10.28 -37.39
N ARG A 33 25.89 -10.44 -38.07
CA ARG A 33 24.64 -9.70 -37.73
C ARG A 33 23.83 -10.31 -36.59
N VAL A 34 24.09 -11.56 -36.20
CA VAL A 34 23.39 -12.22 -35.08
C VAL A 34 24.05 -11.90 -33.72
N SER A 35 25.18 -11.19 -33.71
CA SER A 35 25.91 -10.83 -32.50
C SER A 35 25.34 -9.62 -31.74
N GLU A 36 24.43 -8.84 -32.34
CA GLU A 36 24.00 -7.55 -31.78
C GLU A 36 22.80 -7.65 -30.80
N TYR A 37 22.13 -8.81 -30.75
CA TYR A 37 21.16 -9.14 -29.71
C TYR A 37 21.70 -10.18 -28.73
N SER A 38 22.96 -10.01 -28.31
CA SER A 38 23.43 -10.67 -27.10
C SER A 38 22.62 -10.12 -25.92
N TYR A 39 21.65 -10.91 -25.46
CA TYR A 39 21.05 -10.79 -24.14
C TYR A 39 22.21 -10.84 -23.15
N ARG A 40 22.79 -9.68 -22.80
CA ARG A 40 23.83 -9.62 -21.76
C ARG A 40 23.18 -10.22 -20.53
N PRO A 41 23.64 -11.39 -20.03
CA PRO A 41 23.11 -11.87 -18.78
C PRO A 41 23.54 -10.83 -17.77
N TYR A 42 22.59 -10.08 -17.22
CA TYR A 42 22.82 -9.24 -16.06
C TYR A 42 23.13 -10.18 -14.88
N VAL A 43 24.32 -10.78 -14.90
CA VAL A 43 24.93 -11.47 -13.76
C VAL A 43 25.44 -10.37 -12.85
N ILE A 44 24.50 -9.63 -12.25
CA ILE A 44 24.79 -9.09 -10.94
C ILE A 44 25.02 -10.35 -10.11
N MET A 45 26.25 -10.58 -9.64
CA MET A 45 26.49 -11.52 -8.54
C MET A 45 25.64 -11.03 -7.36
N THR A 46 24.37 -11.43 -7.33
CA THR A 46 23.49 -11.06 -6.25
C THR A 46 24.03 -11.81 -5.04
N PRO A 47 24.41 -11.11 -3.96
CA PRO A 47 25.04 -11.74 -2.83
C PRO A 47 24.11 -12.85 -2.32
N ARG A 48 24.64 -14.08 -2.16
CA ARG A 48 23.91 -15.15 -1.49
C ARG A 48 23.53 -14.70 -0.09
N TYR A 49 22.31 -15.01 0.34
CA TYR A 49 21.87 -14.70 1.68
C TYR A 49 22.64 -15.55 2.70
N VAL A 50 23.53 -14.91 3.46
CA VAL A 50 24.22 -15.55 4.58
C VAL A 50 23.43 -15.28 5.88
N PRO A 51 22.98 -16.32 6.61
CA PRO A 51 22.27 -16.14 7.86
C PRO A 51 23.18 -15.59 8.95
N ASN A 52 23.15 -14.28 9.19
CA ASN A 52 23.90 -13.66 10.30
C ASN A 52 23.13 -13.80 11.62
N ARG A 53 23.80 -14.31 12.66
CA ARG A 53 23.30 -14.37 14.04
C ARG A 53 23.71 -13.11 14.81
N GLY A 54 22.85 -12.66 15.73
CA GLY A 54 23.12 -11.51 16.61
C GLY A 54 22.77 -10.13 16.01
N LEU A 55 23.35 -9.07 16.58
CA LEU A 55 23.11 -7.66 16.22
C LEU A 55 23.77 -7.24 14.90
N THR A 56 24.80 -7.97 14.46
CA THR A 56 25.57 -7.67 13.24
C THR A 56 24.73 -7.66 11.97
N LYS A 57 23.62 -8.42 11.94
CA LYS A 57 22.64 -8.41 10.84
C LYS A 57 21.95 -7.06 10.65
N TYR A 58 21.96 -6.19 11.67
CA TYR A 58 21.39 -4.85 11.62
C TYR A 58 22.40 -3.77 11.28
N ASN A 59 23.71 -4.06 11.23
CA ASN A 59 24.75 -3.05 11.00
C ASN A 59 24.49 -2.21 9.74
N ALA A 60 24.05 -2.81 8.64
CA ALA A 60 23.70 -2.09 7.43
C ALA A 60 22.48 -1.16 7.61
N ALA A 61 21.48 -1.60 8.39
CA ALA A 61 20.29 -0.81 8.67
C ALA A 61 20.58 0.31 9.69
N LEU A 62 21.38 0.03 10.72
CA LEU A 62 21.78 1.00 11.75
C LEU A 62 22.58 2.17 11.17
N LYS A 63 23.31 1.96 10.06
CA LYS A 63 23.99 3.05 9.34
C LYS A 63 23.03 4.12 8.80
N HIS A 64 21.74 3.82 8.63
CA HIS A 64 20.74 4.84 8.28
C HIS A 64 20.35 5.74 9.45
N LEU A 65 20.67 5.37 10.71
CA LEU A 65 20.41 6.21 11.88
C LEU A 65 21.41 7.36 12.01
N LEU A 66 22.52 7.33 11.27
CA LEU A 66 23.47 8.43 11.23
C LEU A 66 22.83 9.65 10.54
N PRO A 67 22.82 10.84 11.16
CA PRO A 67 22.12 12.02 10.63
C PRO A 67 22.66 12.44 9.26
N PHE A 68 23.98 12.47 9.11
CA PHE A 68 24.66 12.80 7.87
C PHE A 68 25.64 11.68 7.51
N ARG A 69 25.56 11.21 6.25
CA ARG A 69 26.48 10.20 5.73
C ARG A 69 27.13 10.71 4.45
N LYS A 70 28.47 10.70 4.41
CA LYS A 70 29.23 11.01 3.19
C LYS A 70 28.88 9.96 2.12
N ARG A 71 28.48 10.45 0.96
CA ARG A 71 27.92 9.67 -0.14
C ARG A 71 29.04 9.04 -0.96
N GLU A 72 29.30 7.74 -0.79
CA GLU A 72 30.04 7.00 -1.81
C GLU A 72 29.14 6.84 -3.04
N ARG A 73 29.39 7.67 -4.06
CA ARG A 73 28.59 7.73 -5.29
C ARG A 73 28.97 6.57 -6.21
N LYS A 74 28.31 5.42 -6.08
CA LYS A 74 28.22 4.46 -7.19
C LYS A 74 27.14 4.94 -8.15
N LYS A 75 27.53 5.44 -9.34
CA LYS A 75 26.60 5.99 -10.35
C LYS A 75 25.54 4.98 -10.81
N SER A 76 25.85 3.69 -10.75
CA SER A 76 24.99 2.62 -11.28
C SER A 76 23.86 2.18 -10.35
N VAL A 77 23.87 2.53 -9.06
CA VAL A 77 22.92 2.02 -8.06
C VAL A 77 22.16 3.15 -7.40
N ILE A 78 20.88 2.93 -7.08
CA ILE A 78 20.06 3.87 -6.33
C ILE A 78 20.77 4.22 -5.00
N PRO A 79 20.96 5.52 -4.69
CA PRO A 79 21.76 5.98 -3.55
C PRO A 79 21.10 5.78 -2.18
N VAL A 80 20.00 5.01 -2.10
CA VAL A 80 19.20 4.82 -0.88
C VAL A 80 20.04 4.21 0.25
N ASP A 81 20.95 3.28 -0.06
CA ASP A 81 21.83 2.63 0.93
C ASP A 81 22.88 3.55 1.54
N GLY A 82 23.21 4.63 0.82
CA GLY A 82 24.13 5.67 1.28
C GLY A 82 23.42 6.82 2.00
N ALA A 83 22.08 6.84 2.03
CA ALA A 83 21.32 7.91 2.67
C ALA A 83 21.46 7.84 4.20
N GLY A 84 21.81 8.98 4.81
CA GLY A 84 21.65 9.19 6.26
C GLY A 84 20.18 9.39 6.64
N LEU A 85 19.91 9.53 7.94
CA LEU A 85 18.56 9.60 8.50
C LEU A 85 17.71 10.68 7.85
N PHE A 86 18.22 11.92 7.80
CA PHE A 86 17.48 13.04 7.22
C PHE A 86 17.23 12.85 5.72
N SER A 87 18.22 12.35 4.97
CA SER A 87 18.07 12.11 3.54
C SER A 87 17.06 11.00 3.25
N LEU A 88 17.04 9.95 4.08
CA LEU A 88 16.08 8.86 3.98
C LEU A 88 14.65 9.34 4.29
N THR A 89 14.48 10.07 5.39
CA THR A 89 13.19 10.59 5.86
C THR A 89 12.58 11.63 4.92
N THR A 90 13.39 12.56 4.41
CA THR A 90 12.93 13.63 3.50
C THR A 90 12.88 13.19 2.04
N PHE A 91 13.28 11.95 1.74
CA PHE A 91 13.44 11.43 0.38
C PHE A 91 14.36 12.29 -0.52
N SER A 92 15.26 13.09 0.07
CA SER A 92 16.18 13.99 -0.65
C SER A 92 17.10 13.25 -1.64
N TRP A 93 17.35 11.96 -1.40
CA TRP A 93 18.15 11.13 -2.33
C TRP A 93 17.49 10.96 -3.71
N LEU A 94 16.17 11.15 -3.81
CA LEU A 94 15.37 11.06 -5.05
C LEU A 94 15.29 12.40 -5.81
N SER A 95 15.55 13.53 -5.15
CA SER A 95 15.37 14.88 -5.72
C SER A 95 16.12 15.09 -7.03
N LYS A 96 17.32 14.53 -7.17
CA LYS A 96 18.11 14.62 -8.42
C LYS A 96 17.40 13.93 -9.58
N LEU A 97 16.84 12.74 -9.35
CA LEU A 97 16.14 11.98 -10.38
C LEU A 97 14.86 12.71 -10.79
N ILE A 98 14.10 13.24 -9.82
CA ILE A 98 12.90 14.04 -10.08
C ILE A 98 13.24 15.28 -10.92
N TYR A 99 14.33 15.98 -10.58
CA TYR A 99 14.76 17.16 -11.34
C TYR A 99 15.20 16.81 -12.76
N GLN A 100 15.89 15.68 -12.96
CA GLN A 100 16.23 15.18 -14.28
C GLN A 100 14.97 14.83 -15.09
N ALA A 101 14.00 14.15 -14.48
CA ALA A 101 12.70 13.85 -15.08
C ALA A 101 11.97 15.10 -15.56
N TYR A 102 11.92 16.13 -14.71
CA TYR A 102 11.28 17.39 -15.04
C TYR A 102 11.94 18.11 -16.22
N LYS A 103 13.29 18.14 -16.26
CA LYS A 103 14.02 18.89 -17.28
C LYS A 103 14.14 18.19 -18.63
N LYS A 104 14.33 16.87 -18.63
CA LYS A 104 14.73 16.12 -19.84
C LYS A 104 13.83 14.93 -20.16
N GLY A 105 12.87 14.61 -19.29
CA GLY A 105 12.26 13.28 -19.26
C GLY A 105 13.20 12.24 -18.66
N ILE A 106 12.71 11.01 -18.53
CA ILE A 106 13.49 9.84 -18.08
C ILE A 106 13.22 8.71 -19.05
N THR A 107 14.28 8.07 -19.52
CA THR A 107 14.22 6.77 -20.20
C THR A 107 14.52 5.63 -19.20
N LEU A 108 14.23 4.38 -19.56
CA LEU A 108 14.51 3.23 -18.69
C LEU A 108 16.00 3.12 -18.32
N ASP A 109 16.89 3.58 -19.20
CA ASP A 109 18.34 3.57 -18.99
C ASP A 109 18.82 4.62 -17.99
N ASP A 110 18.05 5.70 -17.79
CA ASP A 110 18.35 6.74 -16.80
C ASP A 110 18.00 6.32 -15.36
N ILE A 111 17.23 5.23 -15.20
CA ILE A 111 16.80 4.73 -13.90
C ILE A 111 17.94 3.92 -13.26
N PRO A 112 18.48 4.34 -12.10
CA PRO A 112 19.57 3.61 -11.48
C PRO A 112 19.14 2.21 -11.03
N LEU A 113 20.09 1.27 -11.01
CA LEU A 113 19.84 -0.11 -10.61
C LEU A 113 19.39 -0.19 -9.15
N CYS A 114 18.57 -1.21 -8.86
CA CYS A 114 18.07 -1.49 -7.52
C CYS A 114 19.23 -1.72 -6.52
N SER A 115 19.01 -1.32 -5.26
CA SER A 115 19.92 -1.63 -4.16
C SER A 115 20.14 -3.15 -4.05
N PRO A 116 21.38 -3.63 -3.81
CA PRO A 116 21.66 -5.05 -3.58
C PRO A 116 20.79 -5.68 -2.47
N PHE A 117 20.46 -4.92 -1.43
CA PHE A 117 19.61 -5.38 -0.32
C PHE A 117 18.12 -5.43 -0.66
N ASP A 118 17.71 -4.73 -1.71
CA ASP A 118 16.33 -4.64 -2.18
C ASP A 118 16.08 -5.55 -3.40
N THR A 119 17.12 -6.23 -3.89
CA THR A 119 17.02 -7.21 -4.98
C THR A 119 16.05 -8.35 -4.65
N CYS A 120 15.34 -8.82 -5.67
CA CYS A 120 14.36 -9.88 -5.53
C CYS A 120 15.01 -11.24 -5.21
N SER A 121 16.19 -11.53 -5.73
CA SER A 121 16.91 -12.79 -5.51
C SER A 121 17.29 -13.00 -4.04
N LEU A 122 17.94 -12.01 -3.41
CA LEU A 122 18.36 -12.07 -2.01
C LEU A 122 17.16 -12.21 -1.06
N ASN A 123 16.11 -11.42 -1.29
CA ASN A 123 14.92 -11.46 -0.44
C ASN A 123 14.11 -12.76 -0.66
N ALA A 124 14.05 -13.29 -1.87
CA ALA A 124 13.42 -14.57 -2.16
C ALA A 124 14.17 -15.75 -1.57
N GLU A 125 15.52 -15.75 -1.59
CA GLU A 125 16.35 -16.77 -0.96
C GLU A 125 16.11 -16.80 0.55
N ARG A 126 16.16 -15.64 1.21
CA ARG A 126 15.85 -15.51 2.64
C ARG A 126 14.45 -16.00 2.99
N LEU A 127 13.43 -15.61 2.21
CA LEU A 127 12.06 -16.07 2.43
C LEU A 127 11.91 -17.58 2.19
N GLY A 128 12.61 -18.11 1.18
CA GLY A 128 12.66 -19.54 0.86
C GLY A 128 13.25 -20.37 1.99
N ILE A 129 14.36 -19.92 2.59
CA ILE A 129 14.98 -20.59 3.76
C ILE A 129 14.00 -20.60 4.94
N LEU A 130 13.33 -19.49 5.22
CA LEU A 130 12.32 -19.41 6.29
C LEU A 130 11.09 -20.30 6.01
N TRP A 131 10.72 -20.45 4.74
CA TRP A 131 9.63 -21.33 4.32
C TRP A 131 10.00 -22.80 4.52
N GLN A 132 11.21 -23.21 4.12
CA GLN A 132 11.69 -24.58 4.34
C GLN A 132 11.80 -24.90 5.83
N ALA A 133 12.37 -23.99 6.63
CA ALA A 133 12.44 -24.19 8.08
C ALA A 133 11.06 -24.35 8.77
N GLU A 134 10.01 -23.69 8.26
CA GLU A 134 8.64 -23.89 8.77
C GLU A 134 8.04 -25.22 8.29
N LEU A 135 8.34 -25.65 7.05
CA LEU A 135 7.96 -26.96 6.53
C LEU A 135 8.62 -28.10 7.32
N ASP A 136 9.92 -27.99 7.62
CA ASP A 136 10.66 -28.98 8.39
C ASP A 136 10.13 -29.08 9.83
N LYS A 137 9.78 -27.93 10.44
CA LYS A 137 9.33 -27.87 11.83
C LYS A 137 7.87 -28.32 12.03
N LYS A 138 6.97 -28.02 11.10
CA LYS A 138 5.52 -28.25 11.26
C LYS A 138 4.93 -29.27 10.28
N GLY A 139 5.71 -29.71 9.31
CA GLY A 139 5.25 -30.53 8.20
C GLY A 139 4.41 -29.75 7.18
N PRO A 140 4.20 -30.34 5.98
CA PRO A 140 3.54 -29.68 4.86
C PRO A 140 2.07 -29.33 5.09
N LYS A 141 1.37 -30.07 5.97
CA LYS A 141 -0.04 -29.84 6.26
C LYS A 141 -0.28 -28.65 7.21
N ASN A 142 0.63 -28.41 8.16
CA ASN A 142 0.47 -27.39 9.21
C ASN A 142 1.36 -26.14 9.00
N ALA A 143 2.22 -26.14 7.99
CA ALA A 143 3.02 -24.97 7.64
C ALA A 143 2.13 -23.80 7.21
N SER A 144 2.45 -22.59 7.67
CA SER A 144 1.68 -21.38 7.38
C SER A 144 2.56 -20.32 6.74
N PHE A 145 2.22 -19.93 5.51
CA PHE A 145 2.98 -18.93 4.76
C PHE A 145 2.87 -17.54 5.43
N ARG A 146 1.71 -17.22 6.02
CA ARG A 146 1.53 -16.00 6.81
C ARG A 146 2.55 -15.87 7.95
N ARG A 147 2.80 -16.96 8.70
CA ARG A 147 3.77 -16.94 9.81
C ARG A 147 5.19 -16.70 9.32
N VAL A 148 5.54 -17.30 8.18
CA VAL A 148 6.85 -17.13 7.53
C VAL A 148 7.01 -15.70 7.03
N ALA A 149 6.01 -15.15 6.34
CA ALA A 149 5.99 -13.75 5.90
C ALA A 149 6.09 -12.79 7.09
N GLN A 150 5.38 -13.07 8.19
CA GLN A 150 5.47 -12.28 9.42
C GLN A 150 6.88 -12.33 10.01
N LYS A 151 7.49 -13.50 10.17
CA LYS A 151 8.90 -13.64 10.64
C LYS A 151 9.88 -12.89 9.74
N PHE A 152 9.67 -12.93 8.42
CA PHE A 152 10.53 -12.23 7.46
C PHE A 152 10.55 -10.71 7.69
N MET A 153 9.40 -10.11 8.00
CA MET A 153 9.24 -8.66 8.16
C MET A 153 9.22 -8.17 9.62
N GLN A 154 9.06 -9.05 10.61
CA GLN A 154 8.74 -8.75 12.01
C GLN A 154 9.56 -7.60 12.59
N THR A 155 10.89 -7.71 12.52
CA THR A 155 11.80 -6.70 13.10
C THR A 155 11.64 -5.31 12.48
N ARG A 156 11.44 -5.25 11.16
CA ARG A 156 11.29 -3.97 10.44
C ARG A 156 9.92 -3.35 10.68
N VAL A 157 8.88 -4.18 10.72
CA VAL A 157 7.51 -3.74 11.02
C VAL A 157 7.39 -3.26 12.47
N ILE A 158 8.06 -3.91 13.43
CA ILE A 158 8.09 -3.44 14.83
C ILE A 158 8.77 -2.06 14.92
N VAL A 159 9.92 -1.87 14.27
CA VAL A 159 10.60 -0.56 14.26
C VAL A 159 9.72 0.51 13.60
N ALA A 160 9.13 0.21 12.44
CA ALA A 160 8.21 1.14 11.77
C ALA A 160 7.02 1.47 12.67
N PHE A 161 6.44 0.47 13.32
CA PHE A 161 5.33 0.66 14.27
C PHE A 161 5.72 1.57 15.43
N LEU A 162 6.89 1.37 16.05
CA LEU A 162 7.37 2.24 17.14
C LEU A 162 7.58 3.70 16.66
N VAL A 163 8.16 3.88 15.47
CA VAL A 163 8.33 5.21 14.86
C VAL A 163 6.97 5.87 14.57
N TYR A 164 5.97 5.09 14.14
CA TYR A 164 4.62 5.59 13.92
C TYR A 164 3.94 6.00 15.24
N ILE A 165 4.07 5.21 16.31
CA ILE A 165 3.57 5.61 17.63
C ILE A 165 4.22 6.92 18.09
N LEU A 166 5.53 7.08 17.89
CA LEU A 166 6.21 8.33 18.19
C LEU A 166 5.64 9.52 17.39
N SER A 167 5.32 9.31 16.10
CA SER A 167 4.64 10.32 15.27
C SER A 167 3.25 10.67 15.81
N CYS A 168 2.47 9.67 16.22
CA CYS A 168 1.16 9.88 16.84
C CYS A 168 1.26 10.68 18.15
N MET A 169 2.26 10.37 18.99
CA MET A 169 2.50 11.08 20.24
C MET A 169 2.83 12.56 20.00
N PHE A 170 3.75 12.87 19.09
CA PHE A 170 4.05 14.26 18.74
C PHE A 170 2.83 14.98 18.15
N GLY A 171 2.04 14.29 17.30
CA GLY A 171 0.81 14.86 16.74
C GLY A 171 -0.30 15.11 17.72
N PHE A 172 -0.31 14.40 18.85
CA PHE A 172 -1.23 14.66 19.94
C PHE A 172 -0.72 15.76 20.88
N ILE A 173 0.54 15.65 21.33
CA ILE A 173 1.17 16.59 22.28
C ILE A 173 1.23 18.01 21.70
N CYS A 174 1.52 18.14 20.40
CA CYS A 174 1.65 19.42 19.69
C CYS A 174 0.42 20.34 19.91
N PRO A 175 -0.81 19.94 19.54
CA PRO A 175 -2.00 20.72 19.82
C PRO A 175 -2.42 20.67 21.30
N ALA A 176 -2.35 19.51 21.97
CA ALA A 176 -2.88 19.35 23.33
C ALA A 176 -2.14 20.21 24.39
N ILE A 177 -0.84 20.39 24.22
CA ILE A 177 0.01 21.06 25.21
C ILE A 177 0.60 22.34 24.64
N PHE A 178 1.40 22.24 23.57
CA PHE A 178 2.21 23.38 23.11
C PHE A 178 1.35 24.48 22.47
N MET A 179 0.39 24.10 21.62
CA MET A 179 -0.56 25.08 21.06
C MET A 179 -1.40 25.72 22.15
N ARG A 180 -1.90 24.92 23.10
CA ARG A 180 -2.68 25.42 24.23
C ARG A 180 -1.90 26.47 25.03
N LYS A 181 -0.68 26.12 25.46
CA LYS A 181 0.18 27.00 26.25
C LYS A 181 0.60 28.26 25.50
N LEU A 182 0.84 28.15 24.20
CA LEU A 182 1.14 29.30 23.36
C LEU A 182 -0.05 30.27 23.26
N ILE A 183 -1.28 29.75 23.20
CA ILE A 183 -2.50 30.58 23.18
C ILE A 183 -2.78 31.18 24.56
N GLU A 184 -2.53 30.43 25.65
CA GLU A 184 -2.62 30.95 27.02
C GLU A 184 -1.65 32.13 27.19
N PHE A 185 -0.39 31.99 26.79
CA PHE A 185 0.59 33.08 26.80
C PHE A 185 0.15 34.27 25.94
N ALA A 186 -0.35 34.03 24.73
CA ALA A 186 -0.82 35.10 23.85
C ALA A 186 -2.04 35.86 24.40
N SER A 187 -2.74 35.30 25.39
CA SER A 187 -3.87 35.94 26.07
C SER A 187 -3.47 36.66 27.36
N ASP A 188 -2.22 36.52 27.81
CA ASP A 188 -1.68 37.11 29.03
C ASP A 188 -0.83 38.36 28.70
N PRO A 189 -1.29 39.58 29.03
CA PRO A 189 -0.56 40.82 28.74
C PRO A 189 0.76 40.95 29.49
N ASP A 190 0.91 40.28 30.64
CA ASP A 190 2.05 40.41 31.55
C ASP A 190 3.04 39.24 31.42
N GLY A 191 2.83 38.34 30.44
CA GLY A 191 3.63 37.16 30.25
C GLY A 191 5.08 37.46 29.84
N ASP A 192 6.03 36.69 30.38
CA ASP A 192 7.44 36.79 30.01
C ASP A 192 7.66 36.39 28.53
N PRO A 193 8.20 37.29 27.68
CA PRO A 193 8.46 36.99 26.26
C PRO A 193 9.29 35.71 26.03
N TRP A 194 10.14 35.34 26.97
CA TRP A 194 10.93 34.11 26.89
C TRP A 194 10.06 32.85 26.96
N GLU A 195 9.00 32.86 27.77
CA GLU A 195 8.06 31.74 27.90
C GLU A 195 7.29 31.53 26.60
N GLY A 196 6.82 32.62 25.98
CA GLY A 196 6.19 32.59 24.66
C GLY A 196 7.10 32.03 23.57
N LEU A 197 8.37 32.47 23.54
CA LEU A 197 9.36 31.96 22.58
C LEU A 197 9.63 30.47 22.78
N MET A 198 9.71 30.01 24.03
CA MET A 198 9.87 28.59 24.37
C MET A 198 8.69 27.76 23.86
N TRP A 199 7.44 28.20 24.09
CA TRP A 199 6.25 27.50 23.62
C TRP A 199 6.15 27.49 22.08
N ALA A 200 6.51 28.58 21.42
CA ALA A 200 6.54 28.66 19.95
C ALA A 200 7.60 27.73 19.34
N PHE A 201 8.79 27.66 19.94
CA PHE A 201 9.83 26.74 19.54
C PHE A 201 9.41 25.28 19.78
N ALA A 202 8.83 24.96 20.95
CA ALA A 202 8.35 23.63 21.28
C ALA A 202 7.24 23.17 20.31
N PHE A 203 6.29 24.05 19.98
CA PHE A 203 5.25 23.80 18.99
C PHE A 203 5.86 23.47 17.62
N THR A 204 6.74 24.34 17.11
CA THR A 204 7.40 24.15 15.80
C THR A 204 8.25 22.88 15.77
N PHE A 205 9.04 22.63 16.81
CA PHE A 205 9.88 21.45 16.93
C PHE A 205 9.04 20.17 16.97
N SER A 206 7.95 20.15 17.72
CA SER A 206 7.06 18.98 17.80
C SER A 206 6.40 18.65 16.46
N GLU A 207 5.98 19.66 15.70
CA GLU A 207 5.39 19.49 14.37
C GLU A 207 6.42 18.99 13.36
N LEU A 208 7.66 19.49 13.43
CA LEU A 208 8.78 19.00 12.64
C LEU A 208 9.10 17.53 12.97
N MET A 209 9.17 17.19 14.26
CA MET A 209 9.45 15.81 14.71
C MET A 209 8.33 14.84 14.30
N LYS A 210 7.06 15.25 14.40
CA LYS A 210 5.93 14.48 13.84
C LYS A 210 6.14 14.19 12.36
N THR A 211 6.45 15.22 11.58
CA THR A 211 6.58 15.10 10.12
C THR A 211 7.76 14.21 9.74
N LEU A 212 8.91 14.35 10.42
CA LEU A 212 10.09 13.52 10.20
C LEU A 212 9.84 12.06 10.61
N THR A 213 9.22 11.81 11.75
CA THR A 213 8.92 10.44 12.19
C THR A 213 7.90 9.77 11.26
N LEU A 214 6.90 10.49 10.78
CA LEU A 214 5.97 9.97 9.76
C LEU A 214 6.67 9.66 8.43
N GLY A 215 7.56 10.53 7.96
CA GLY A 215 8.37 10.29 6.77
C GLY A 215 9.26 9.04 6.92
N LEU A 216 9.88 8.87 8.08
CA LEU A 216 10.69 7.70 8.40
C LEU A 216 9.85 6.41 8.43
N TYR A 217 8.65 6.47 9.02
CA TYR A 217 7.68 5.37 8.98
C TYR A 217 7.42 4.93 7.53
N HIS A 218 7.08 5.88 6.65
CA HIS A 218 6.81 5.57 5.24
C HIS A 218 8.05 4.99 4.54
N ALA A 219 9.23 5.57 4.74
CA ALA A 219 10.47 5.06 4.14
C ALA A 219 10.76 3.60 4.55
N LEU A 220 10.62 3.27 5.84
CA LEU A 220 10.82 1.92 6.37
C LEU A 220 9.75 0.93 5.86
N SER A 221 8.50 1.37 5.85
CA SER A 221 7.35 0.56 5.44
C SER A 221 7.37 0.27 3.94
N TYR A 222 7.60 1.27 3.08
CA TYR A 222 7.72 1.07 1.63
C TYR A 222 8.85 0.09 1.27
N ARG A 223 10.02 0.26 1.88
CA ARG A 223 11.15 -0.63 1.63
C ARG A 223 10.87 -2.06 2.06
N THR A 224 10.20 -2.24 3.21
CA THR A 224 9.80 -3.57 3.69
C THR A 224 8.73 -4.20 2.80
N ALA A 225 7.78 -3.39 2.33
CA ALA A 225 6.70 -3.81 1.43
C ALA A 225 7.23 -4.33 0.09
N ILE A 226 8.18 -3.60 -0.54
CA ILE A 226 8.81 -4.01 -1.80
C ILE A 226 9.58 -5.32 -1.63
N ARG A 227 10.35 -5.46 -0.55
CA ARG A 227 11.11 -6.69 -0.25
C ARG A 227 10.20 -7.90 -0.05
N LEU A 228 9.11 -7.75 0.69
CA LEU A 228 8.16 -8.85 0.90
C LEU A 228 7.44 -9.20 -0.41
N ARG A 229 6.90 -8.20 -1.12
CA ARG A 229 6.21 -8.39 -2.40
C ARG A 229 7.10 -9.13 -3.39
N SER A 230 8.30 -8.61 -3.65
CA SER A 230 9.24 -9.21 -4.61
C SER A 230 9.62 -10.63 -4.22
N ALA A 231 9.91 -10.91 -2.95
CA ALA A 231 10.23 -12.24 -2.46
C ALA A 231 9.07 -13.23 -2.67
N CYS A 232 7.84 -12.83 -2.32
CA CYS A 232 6.65 -13.65 -2.52
C CYS A 232 6.41 -13.98 -4.00
N LEU A 233 6.54 -12.98 -4.89
CA LEU A 233 6.36 -13.17 -6.33
C LEU A 233 7.42 -14.08 -6.93
N VAL A 234 8.70 -13.91 -6.57
CA VAL A 234 9.77 -14.80 -7.05
C VAL A 234 9.58 -16.23 -6.52
N LEU A 235 9.18 -16.40 -5.26
CA LEU A 235 8.92 -17.73 -4.70
C LEU A 235 7.77 -18.43 -5.42
N ALA A 236 6.69 -17.70 -5.71
CA ALA A 236 5.56 -18.19 -6.49
C ALA A 236 5.99 -18.55 -7.92
N TYR A 237 6.87 -17.75 -8.54
CA TYR A 237 7.40 -18.00 -9.88
C TYR A 237 8.29 -19.23 -9.93
N LYS A 238 9.22 -19.35 -8.97
CA LYS A 238 10.03 -20.57 -8.81
C LYS A 238 9.14 -21.80 -8.63
N LYS A 239 8.07 -21.72 -7.85
CA LYS A 239 7.14 -22.84 -7.73
C LYS A 239 6.44 -23.14 -9.06
N LEU A 240 6.01 -22.11 -9.79
CA LEU A 240 5.31 -22.24 -11.07
C LEU A 240 6.14 -22.99 -12.12
N ILE A 241 7.43 -22.67 -12.27
CA ILE A 241 8.31 -23.33 -13.26
C ILE A 241 8.55 -24.82 -12.96
N TYR A 242 8.36 -25.27 -11.71
CA TYR A 242 8.52 -26.67 -11.32
C TYR A 242 7.19 -27.45 -11.24
N LEU A 243 6.04 -26.80 -11.46
CA LEU A 243 4.74 -27.47 -11.47
C LEU A 243 4.54 -28.20 -12.81
N ASN A 244 4.18 -29.48 -12.74
CA ASN A 244 3.88 -30.28 -13.95
C ASN A 244 2.52 -29.96 -14.56
N SER A 245 1.58 -29.52 -13.73
CA SER A 245 0.21 -29.18 -14.14
C SER A 245 -0.35 -28.19 -13.12
N LEU A 246 -1.15 -27.26 -13.62
CA LEU A 246 -1.87 -26.27 -12.82
C LEU A 246 -2.94 -26.92 -11.92
N GLY A 247 -3.29 -28.20 -12.17
CA GLY A 247 -4.30 -28.92 -11.42
C GLY A 247 -5.67 -28.25 -11.57
N SER A 248 -6.33 -27.95 -10.45
CA SER A 248 -7.62 -27.25 -10.41
C SER A 248 -7.53 -25.73 -10.51
N LYS A 249 -6.35 -25.17 -10.79
CA LYS A 249 -6.14 -23.72 -10.75
C LYS A 249 -6.21 -23.12 -12.14
N SER A 250 -6.96 -22.04 -12.26
CA SER A 250 -7.03 -21.28 -13.51
C SER A 250 -5.74 -20.48 -13.74
N ILE A 251 -5.36 -20.34 -15.01
CA ILE A 251 -4.26 -19.45 -15.45
C ILE A 251 -4.51 -18.03 -14.94
N GLY A 252 -5.75 -17.54 -15.02
CA GLY A 252 -6.16 -16.24 -14.49
C GLY A 252 -5.91 -16.09 -12.98
N GLY A 253 -6.15 -17.14 -12.19
CA GLY A 253 -5.85 -17.15 -10.75
C GLY A 253 -4.36 -17.00 -10.45
N ILE A 254 -3.49 -17.53 -11.32
CA ILE A 254 -2.03 -17.37 -11.19
C ILE A 254 -1.59 -15.98 -11.63
N ILE A 255 -2.09 -15.49 -12.77
CA ILE A 255 -1.82 -14.12 -13.24
C ILE A 255 -2.22 -13.10 -12.16
N ASN A 256 -3.33 -13.32 -11.48
CA ASN A 256 -3.81 -12.44 -10.42
C ASN A 256 -2.83 -12.33 -9.23
N ILE A 257 -2.00 -13.35 -8.96
CA ILE A 257 -0.95 -13.33 -7.94
C ILE A 257 0.07 -12.23 -8.26
N TYR A 258 0.50 -12.16 -9.51
CA TYR A 258 1.50 -11.21 -10.00
C TYR A 258 0.93 -9.81 -10.24
N GLY A 259 -0.37 -9.72 -10.56
CA GLY A 259 -1.11 -8.47 -10.71
C GLY A 259 -1.61 -7.91 -9.36
N SER A 260 -2.90 -8.12 -9.08
CA SER A 260 -3.59 -7.44 -7.97
C SER A 260 -3.11 -7.89 -6.58
N ASP A 261 -2.83 -9.17 -6.40
CA ASP A 261 -2.41 -9.73 -5.10
C ASP A 261 -1.01 -9.23 -4.69
N GLY A 262 -0.10 -9.04 -5.65
CA GLY A 262 1.18 -8.37 -5.40
C GLY A 262 1.02 -6.93 -4.90
N GLY A 263 0.02 -6.20 -5.41
CA GLY A 263 -0.36 -4.88 -4.92
C GLY A 263 -0.90 -4.92 -3.49
N ARG A 264 -1.81 -5.85 -3.18
CA ARG A 264 -2.37 -6.04 -1.83
C ARG A 264 -1.32 -6.33 -0.78
N LEU A 265 -0.31 -7.16 -1.10
CA LEU A 265 0.81 -7.41 -0.18
C LEU A 265 1.62 -6.16 0.14
N PHE A 266 1.80 -5.27 -0.86
CA PHE A 266 2.49 -4.01 -0.64
C PHE A 266 1.70 -3.13 0.32
N TYR A 267 0.40 -2.93 0.06
CA TYR A 267 -0.44 -2.08 0.88
C TYR A 267 -0.70 -2.63 2.29
N LEU A 268 -0.76 -3.96 2.45
CA LEU A 268 -0.78 -4.62 3.76
C LEU A 268 0.38 -4.16 4.64
N VAL A 269 1.60 -4.17 4.12
CA VAL A 269 2.80 -3.82 4.90
C VAL A 269 2.86 -2.32 5.18
N VAL A 270 2.38 -1.49 4.24
CA VAL A 270 2.39 -0.02 4.37
C VAL A 270 1.32 0.49 5.32
N PHE A 271 0.11 -0.05 5.28
CA PHE A 271 -1.03 0.49 6.04
C PHE A 271 -1.45 -0.38 7.22
N GLY A 272 -1.12 -1.67 7.21
CA GLY A 272 -1.49 -2.60 8.29
C GLY A 272 -1.09 -2.12 9.69
N PRO A 273 0.15 -1.64 9.91
CA PRO A 273 0.56 -1.12 11.23
C PRO A 273 -0.23 0.11 11.70
N MET A 274 -0.81 0.90 10.80
CA MET A 274 -1.49 2.15 11.15
C MET A 274 -2.84 1.93 11.85
N VAL A 275 -3.41 0.73 11.75
CA VAL A 275 -4.69 0.33 12.39
C VAL A 275 -4.68 0.58 13.89
N ILE A 276 -3.57 0.28 14.56
CA ILE A 276 -3.44 0.38 16.02
C ILE A 276 -3.36 1.85 16.48
N GLY A 277 -2.88 2.75 15.62
CA GLY A 277 -2.81 4.18 15.96
C GLY A 277 -4.18 4.79 16.21
N GLY A 278 -5.22 4.29 15.53
CA GLY A 278 -6.58 4.82 15.67
C GLY A 278 -7.13 4.72 17.09
N PRO A 279 -7.23 3.51 17.67
CA PRO A 279 -7.66 3.32 19.05
C PRO A 279 -6.83 4.11 20.08
N ILE A 280 -5.50 4.17 19.90
CA ILE A 280 -4.61 4.92 20.80
C ILE A 280 -4.98 6.40 20.80
N ILE A 281 -5.13 7.02 19.63
CA ILE A 281 -5.51 8.44 19.52
C ILE A 281 -6.90 8.70 20.09
N VAL A 282 -7.88 7.82 19.85
CA VAL A 282 -9.22 7.96 20.43
C VAL A 282 -9.16 7.99 21.96
N ILE A 283 -8.38 7.08 22.57
CA ILE A 283 -8.19 7.02 24.02
C ILE A 283 -7.50 8.29 24.52
N CYS A 284 -6.42 8.74 23.86
CA CYS A 284 -5.73 9.98 24.23
C CYS A 284 -6.67 11.20 24.15
N CYS A 285 -7.47 11.31 23.08
CA CYS A 285 -8.47 12.37 22.94
C CYS A 285 -9.54 12.31 24.03
N ALA A 286 -10.00 11.11 24.40
CA ALA A 286 -10.95 10.95 25.51
C ALA A 286 -10.36 11.45 26.83
N PHE A 287 -9.12 11.09 27.14
CA PHE A 287 -8.43 11.60 28.32
C PHE A 287 -8.29 13.12 28.29
N TYR A 288 -7.86 13.70 27.17
CA TYR A 288 -7.73 15.16 27.05
C TYR A 288 -9.06 15.88 27.26
N ILE A 289 -10.13 15.39 26.63
CA ILE A 289 -11.47 15.96 26.80
C ILE A 289 -11.91 15.85 28.26
N TYR A 290 -11.70 14.71 28.90
CA TYR A 290 -12.05 14.52 30.31
C TYR A 290 -11.32 15.49 31.24
N PHE A 291 -10.00 15.71 31.04
CA PHE A 291 -9.22 16.59 31.89
C PHE A 291 -9.50 18.08 31.66
N ILE A 292 -9.82 18.50 30.44
CA ILE A 292 -9.99 19.93 30.10
C ILE A 292 -11.45 20.38 30.15
N PHE A 293 -12.38 19.54 29.69
CA PHE A 293 -13.81 19.85 29.57
C PHE A 293 -14.66 19.06 30.59
N GLY A 294 -14.03 18.24 31.44
CA GLY A 294 -14.71 17.44 32.44
C GLY A 294 -15.44 16.21 31.86
N PRO A 295 -16.16 15.46 32.72
CA PRO A 295 -16.88 14.25 32.32
C PRO A 295 -17.96 14.52 31.27
N TRP A 296 -18.62 15.69 31.33
CA TRP A 296 -19.68 16.06 30.38
C TRP A 296 -19.16 16.22 28.95
N GLY A 297 -17.91 16.65 28.77
CA GLY A 297 -17.26 16.70 27.46
C GLY A 297 -17.19 15.34 26.75
N LEU A 298 -17.19 14.23 27.49
CA LEU A 298 -17.20 12.88 26.90
C LEU A 298 -18.49 12.56 26.16
N LEU A 299 -19.62 13.21 26.50
CA LEU A 299 -20.85 13.07 25.73
C LEU A 299 -20.66 13.59 24.30
N GLY A 300 -19.93 14.69 24.12
CA GLY A 300 -19.54 15.15 22.79
C GLY A 300 -18.74 14.09 22.04
N LEU A 301 -17.73 13.48 22.67
CA LEU A 301 -16.95 12.38 22.05
C LEU A 301 -17.79 11.13 21.76
N SER A 302 -18.83 10.84 22.55
CA SER A 302 -19.72 9.71 22.27
C SER A 302 -20.43 9.83 20.92
N THR A 303 -20.71 11.06 20.45
CA THR A 303 -21.28 11.28 19.12
C THR A 303 -20.34 10.80 18.02
N PHE A 304 -19.03 11.03 18.18
CA PHE A 304 -18.02 10.52 17.28
C PHE A 304 -18.06 8.98 17.19
N LEU A 305 -18.16 8.31 18.35
CA LEU A 305 -18.27 6.85 18.42
C LEU A 305 -19.56 6.33 17.80
N PHE A 306 -20.66 7.08 17.92
CA PHE A 306 -21.95 6.76 17.29
C PHE A 306 -21.91 6.84 15.75
N PHE A 307 -21.16 7.80 15.18
CA PHE A 307 -21.03 7.91 13.73
C PHE A 307 -20.17 6.80 13.10
N PHE A 308 -19.34 6.10 13.90
CA PHE A 308 -18.53 4.98 13.42
C PHE A 308 -19.35 3.79 12.85
N PRO A 309 -20.32 3.20 13.59
CA PRO A 309 -21.18 2.14 13.04
C PRO A 309 -22.04 2.63 11.88
N LEU A 310 -22.47 3.90 11.87
CA LEU A 310 -23.20 4.48 10.74
C LEU A 310 -22.34 4.50 9.47
N GLN A 311 -21.08 4.92 9.57
CA GLN A 311 -20.14 4.92 8.46
C GLN A 311 -19.84 3.51 7.95
N TYR A 312 -19.73 2.54 8.86
CA TYR A 312 -19.60 1.13 8.50
C TYR A 312 -20.83 0.60 7.76
N LEU A 313 -22.04 0.91 8.25
CA LEU A 313 -23.29 0.50 7.60
C LEU A 313 -23.42 1.08 6.19
N LEU A 314 -23.15 2.38 6.01
CA LEU A 314 -23.14 3.02 4.69
C LEU A 314 -22.13 2.37 3.74
N SER A 315 -20.95 2.00 4.25
CA SER A 315 -19.92 1.31 3.47
C SER A 315 -20.39 -0.09 3.05
N LYS A 316 -21.07 -0.83 3.94
CA LYS A 316 -21.64 -2.16 3.64
C LYS A 316 -22.76 -2.08 2.60
N ILE A 317 -23.66 -1.10 2.71
CA ILE A 317 -24.73 -0.86 1.73
C ILE A 317 -24.12 -0.51 0.36
N THR A 318 -23.12 0.37 0.34
CA THR A 318 -22.39 0.74 -0.89
C THR A 318 -21.75 -0.49 -1.53
N ALA A 319 -21.08 -1.34 -0.75
CA ALA A 319 -20.46 -2.57 -1.25
C ALA A 319 -21.50 -3.54 -1.82
N SER A 320 -22.65 -3.68 -1.16
CA SER A 320 -23.77 -4.50 -1.63
C SER A 320 -24.28 -4.03 -3.00
N PHE A 321 -24.60 -2.74 -3.15
CA PHE A 321 -25.03 -2.19 -4.45
C PHE A 321 -23.97 -2.34 -5.54
N LYS A 322 -22.68 -2.14 -5.21
CA LYS A 322 -21.57 -2.38 -6.16
C LYS A 322 -21.48 -3.84 -6.57
N GLN A 323 -21.71 -4.78 -5.66
CA GLN A 323 -21.70 -6.21 -5.96
C GLN A 323 -22.84 -6.59 -6.91
N TYR A 324 -24.06 -6.08 -6.70
CA TYR A 324 -25.16 -6.28 -7.65
C TYR A 324 -24.90 -5.58 -8.99
N ALA A 325 -24.29 -4.39 -8.99
CA ALA A 325 -23.92 -3.72 -10.24
C ALA A 325 -22.88 -4.54 -11.03
N LEU A 326 -21.92 -5.17 -10.34
CA LEU A 326 -20.94 -6.06 -10.98
C LEU A 326 -21.60 -7.26 -11.64
N SER A 327 -22.62 -7.87 -11.04
CA SER A 327 -23.32 -8.99 -11.69
C SER A 327 -24.07 -8.57 -12.97
N ARG A 328 -24.70 -7.39 -12.98
CA ARG A 328 -25.27 -6.79 -14.21
C ARG A 328 -24.20 -6.45 -15.24
N THR A 329 -23.03 -5.99 -14.78
CA THR A 329 -21.88 -5.69 -15.64
C THR A 329 -21.37 -6.94 -16.35
N ASP A 330 -21.25 -8.05 -15.62
CA ASP A 330 -20.82 -9.34 -16.18
C ASP A 330 -21.80 -9.84 -17.24
N GLU A 331 -23.11 -9.72 -16.98
CA GLU A 331 -24.17 -10.05 -17.94
C GLU A 331 -24.06 -9.20 -19.22
N ARG A 332 -23.88 -7.88 -19.07
CA ARG A 332 -23.69 -6.95 -20.18
C ARG A 332 -22.45 -7.28 -21.01
N ILE A 333 -21.31 -7.53 -20.36
CA ILE A 333 -20.05 -7.86 -21.04
C ILE A 333 -20.18 -9.19 -21.79
N ARG A 334 -20.83 -10.18 -21.18
CA ARG A 334 -21.10 -11.46 -21.81
C ARG A 334 -21.94 -11.30 -23.08
N LEU A 335 -23.06 -10.57 -23.02
CA LEU A 335 -23.92 -10.35 -24.18
C LEU A 335 -23.20 -9.61 -25.32
N ILE A 336 -22.39 -8.59 -24.98
CA ILE A 336 -21.56 -7.88 -25.96
C ILE A 336 -20.55 -8.83 -26.62
N THR A 337 -19.94 -9.72 -25.84
CA THR A 337 -18.96 -10.70 -26.35
C THR A 337 -19.64 -11.70 -27.30
N GLU A 338 -20.81 -12.23 -26.92
CA GLU A 338 -21.60 -13.13 -27.77
C GLU A 338 -22.01 -12.42 -29.08
N MET A 339 -22.47 -11.17 -29.01
CA MET A 339 -22.84 -10.34 -30.16
C MET A 339 -21.66 -10.10 -31.13
N LEU A 340 -20.49 -9.76 -30.60
CA LEU A 340 -19.28 -9.52 -31.41
C LEU A 340 -18.82 -10.78 -32.12
N ASN A 341 -18.94 -11.95 -31.49
CA ASN A 341 -18.60 -13.23 -32.10
C ASN A 341 -19.50 -13.59 -33.30
N ILE A 342 -20.76 -13.14 -33.32
CA ILE A 342 -21.73 -13.40 -34.41
C ILE A 342 -22.09 -12.15 -35.24
N ILE A 343 -21.23 -11.14 -35.24
CA ILE A 343 -21.54 -9.81 -35.79
C ILE A 343 -21.97 -9.83 -37.27
N LYS A 344 -21.38 -10.72 -38.07
CA LYS A 344 -21.71 -10.87 -39.50
C LYS A 344 -23.18 -11.26 -39.69
N LEU A 345 -23.68 -12.19 -38.87
CA LEU A 345 -25.08 -12.65 -38.90
C LEU A 345 -26.02 -11.49 -38.54
N ILE A 346 -25.71 -10.79 -37.44
CA ILE A 346 -26.51 -9.67 -36.94
C ILE A 346 -26.65 -8.56 -37.99
N LYS A 347 -25.56 -8.27 -38.72
CA LYS A 347 -25.53 -7.27 -39.82
C LYS A 347 -26.39 -7.70 -41.00
N ILE A 348 -26.28 -8.96 -41.44
CA ILE A 348 -27.08 -9.50 -42.57
C ILE A 348 -28.59 -9.44 -42.28
N TYR A 349 -29.00 -9.74 -41.04
CA TYR A 349 -30.40 -9.71 -40.63
C TYR A 349 -30.86 -8.35 -40.07
N ALA A 350 -30.00 -7.32 -40.08
CA ALA A 350 -30.28 -6.00 -39.50
C ALA A 350 -30.80 -6.03 -38.04
N TRP A 351 -30.33 -6.98 -37.22
CA TRP A 351 -30.77 -7.17 -35.82
C TRP A 351 -30.10 -6.23 -34.81
N GLU A 352 -29.29 -5.27 -35.26
CA GLU A 352 -28.51 -4.38 -34.38
C GLU A 352 -29.38 -3.61 -33.39
N GLY A 353 -30.50 -3.06 -33.87
CA GLY A 353 -31.42 -2.29 -33.02
C GLY A 353 -32.03 -3.12 -31.90
N TYR A 354 -32.29 -4.41 -32.14
CA TYR A 354 -32.83 -5.33 -31.14
C TYR A 354 -31.80 -5.63 -30.03
N PHE A 355 -30.58 -6.01 -30.41
CA PHE A 355 -29.51 -6.27 -29.43
C PHE A 355 -29.10 -5.01 -28.67
N LEU A 356 -29.06 -3.85 -29.33
CA LEU A 356 -28.74 -2.58 -28.68
C LEU A 356 -29.77 -2.23 -27.61
N LYS A 357 -31.07 -2.44 -27.87
CA LYS A 357 -32.12 -2.26 -26.85
C LYS A 357 -31.94 -3.19 -25.65
N GLN A 358 -31.58 -4.46 -25.87
CA GLN A 358 -31.32 -5.39 -24.78
C GLN A 358 -30.11 -4.96 -23.93
N ILE A 359 -28.99 -4.60 -24.57
CA ILE A 359 -27.80 -4.10 -23.87
C ILE A 359 -28.13 -2.84 -23.08
N GLN A 360 -28.93 -1.93 -23.65
CA GLN A 360 -29.35 -0.70 -22.98
C GLN A 360 -30.24 -0.97 -21.76
N ALA A 361 -31.13 -1.97 -21.82
CA ALA A 361 -31.95 -2.36 -20.68
C ALA A 361 -31.09 -2.83 -19.50
N ILE A 362 -30.13 -3.74 -19.74
CA ILE A 362 -29.16 -4.20 -18.72
C ILE A 362 -28.33 -3.01 -18.20
N ARG A 363 -27.90 -2.12 -19.09
CA ARG A 363 -27.13 -0.92 -18.73
C ARG A 363 -27.92 0.03 -17.83
N ASN A 364 -29.22 0.19 -18.04
CA ASN A 364 -30.06 1.04 -17.20
C ASN A 364 -30.20 0.47 -15.78
N GLU A 365 -30.33 -0.86 -15.63
CA GLU A 365 -30.30 -1.53 -14.32
C GLU A 365 -28.95 -1.37 -13.62
N GLU A 366 -27.85 -1.58 -14.37
CA GLU A 366 -26.48 -1.37 -13.88
C GLU A 366 -26.30 0.07 -13.37
N LEU A 367 -26.71 1.06 -14.16
CA LEU A 367 -26.63 2.48 -13.81
C LEU A 367 -27.47 2.83 -12.57
N ALA A 368 -28.68 2.30 -12.44
CA ALA A 368 -29.52 2.54 -11.26
C ALA A 368 -28.86 2.03 -9.97
N LEU A 369 -28.20 0.86 -10.03
CA LEU A 369 -27.44 0.31 -8.90
C LEU A 369 -26.19 1.13 -8.59
N LEU A 370 -25.45 1.54 -9.63
CA LEU A 370 -24.27 2.40 -9.48
C LEU A 370 -24.63 3.77 -8.90
N GLN A 371 -25.75 4.37 -9.31
CA GLN A 371 -26.26 5.63 -8.76
C GLN A 371 -26.58 5.49 -7.27
N LYS A 372 -27.32 4.45 -6.86
CA LYS A 372 -27.60 4.17 -5.44
C LYS A 372 -26.31 4.01 -4.64
N ALA A 373 -25.33 3.25 -5.16
CA ALA A 373 -24.02 3.12 -4.55
C ALA A 373 -23.29 4.47 -4.42
N ALA A 374 -23.35 5.32 -5.46
CA ALA A 374 -22.72 6.63 -5.47
C ALA A 374 -23.35 7.58 -4.44
N TYR A 375 -24.68 7.59 -4.28
CA TYR A 375 -25.34 8.38 -3.24
C TYR A 375 -24.91 7.93 -1.84
N CYS A 376 -24.94 6.63 -1.54
CA CYS A 376 -24.49 6.11 -0.24
C CYS A 376 -23.01 6.41 0.02
N GLN A 377 -22.16 6.26 -1.00
CA GLN A 377 -20.74 6.59 -0.92
C GLN A 377 -20.52 8.08 -0.64
N SER A 378 -21.27 8.95 -1.33
CA SER A 378 -21.17 10.41 -1.18
C SER A 378 -21.52 10.84 0.25
N ILE A 379 -22.61 10.30 0.82
CA ILE A 379 -22.98 10.53 2.22
C ILE A 379 -21.84 10.08 3.15
N GLY A 380 -21.30 8.88 2.94
CA GLY A 380 -20.19 8.36 3.76
C GLY A 380 -18.91 9.19 3.66
N THR A 381 -18.57 9.72 2.49
CA THR A 381 -17.40 10.58 2.30
C THR A 381 -17.59 11.95 2.92
N THR A 382 -18.80 12.53 2.85
CA THR A 382 -19.13 13.82 3.46
C THR A 382 -19.19 13.74 4.99
N LEU A 383 -19.65 12.61 5.55
CA LEU A 383 -19.65 12.42 7.01
C LEU A 383 -18.24 12.48 7.62
N THR A 384 -17.21 11.99 6.93
CA THR A 384 -15.85 11.90 7.47
C THR A 384 -15.28 13.25 7.97
N PRO A 385 -15.31 14.35 7.20
CA PRO A 385 -14.93 15.67 7.70
C PRO A 385 -15.98 16.34 8.60
N THR A 386 -17.26 16.01 8.48
CA THR A 386 -18.35 16.64 9.26
C THR A 386 -18.42 16.15 10.69
N ILE A 387 -18.11 14.87 10.95
CA ILE A 387 -18.19 14.25 12.28
C ILE A 387 -17.36 15.03 13.32
N PRO A 388 -16.06 15.33 13.11
CA PRO A 388 -15.27 16.12 14.05
C PRO A 388 -15.84 17.51 14.36
N VAL A 389 -16.46 18.15 13.37
CA VAL A 389 -17.07 19.49 13.51
C VAL A 389 -18.31 19.41 14.41
N ILE A 390 -19.21 18.46 14.17
CA ILE A 390 -20.40 18.22 15.01
C ILE A 390 -19.96 17.88 16.43
N THR A 391 -18.97 16.99 16.59
CA THR A 391 -18.42 16.63 17.90
C THR A 391 -17.87 17.85 18.63
N GLY A 392 -17.09 18.71 17.96
CA GLY A 392 -16.56 19.94 18.56
C GLY A 392 -17.65 20.89 19.04
N ILE A 393 -18.67 21.14 18.21
CA ILE A 393 -19.83 21.98 18.56
C ILE A 393 -20.54 21.44 19.81
N LEU A 394 -20.79 20.13 19.86
CA LEU A 394 -21.46 19.51 21.01
C LEU A 394 -20.62 19.59 22.29
N VAL A 395 -19.30 19.34 22.22
CA VAL A 395 -18.41 19.52 23.38
C VAL A 395 -18.50 20.96 23.89
N PHE A 396 -18.45 21.96 23.01
CA PHE A 396 -18.53 23.37 23.40
C PHE A 396 -19.87 23.74 24.01
N ILE A 397 -20.99 23.32 23.41
CA ILE A 397 -22.33 23.56 23.95
C ILE A 397 -22.46 22.95 25.35
N ILE A 398 -22.06 21.69 25.51
CA ILE A 398 -22.14 21.00 26.81
C ILE A 398 -21.26 21.69 27.86
N HIS A 399 -20.05 22.11 27.49
CA HIS A 399 -19.12 22.81 28.40
C HIS A 399 -19.70 24.14 28.90
N VAL A 400 -20.26 24.94 28.01
CA VAL A 400 -20.91 26.23 28.34
C VAL A 400 -22.18 26.00 29.18
N LEU A 401 -23.01 25.03 28.81
CA LEU A 401 -24.22 24.67 29.58
C LEU A 401 -23.90 24.13 30.99
N SER A 402 -22.71 23.54 31.17
CA SER A 402 -22.23 23.09 32.48
C SER A 402 -21.76 24.24 33.37
N GLY A 403 -21.87 25.50 32.92
CA GLY A 403 -21.52 26.71 33.67
C GLY A 403 -20.04 27.12 33.56
N TYR A 404 -19.26 26.48 32.68
CA TYR A 404 -17.85 26.85 32.46
C TYR A 404 -17.69 27.80 31.28
N ASN A 405 -16.73 28.72 31.39
CA ASN A 405 -16.35 29.57 30.27
C ASN A 405 -15.48 28.81 29.27
N LEU A 406 -15.68 29.08 27.98
CA LEU A 406 -14.87 28.53 26.90
C LEU A 406 -13.76 29.52 26.53
N THR A 407 -12.51 29.14 26.78
CA THR A 407 -11.35 29.95 26.39
C THR A 407 -10.82 29.56 25.01
N ALA A 408 -10.16 30.49 24.32
CA ALA A 408 -9.48 30.20 23.06
C ALA A 408 -8.44 29.08 23.21
N ALA A 409 -7.71 29.08 24.33
CA ALA A 409 -6.75 28.05 24.70
C ALA A 409 -7.36 26.64 24.84
N GLN A 410 -8.64 26.52 25.16
CA GLN A 410 -9.35 25.24 25.19
C GLN A 410 -9.91 24.87 23.81
N ALA A 411 -10.52 25.84 23.13
CA ALA A 411 -11.26 25.61 21.90
C ALA A 411 -10.36 25.22 20.71
N TYR A 412 -9.29 25.99 20.44
CA TYR A 412 -8.44 25.77 19.26
C TYR A 412 -7.69 24.43 19.28
N PRO A 413 -7.04 24.03 20.40
CA PRO A 413 -6.47 22.69 20.54
C PRO A 413 -7.48 21.57 20.34
N LEU A 414 -8.70 21.69 20.90
CA LEU A 414 -9.73 20.68 20.75
C LEU A 414 -10.13 20.52 19.27
N VAL A 415 -10.42 21.63 18.58
CA VAL A 415 -10.77 21.61 17.15
C VAL A 415 -9.65 20.98 16.33
N THR A 416 -8.39 21.31 16.66
CA THR A 416 -7.22 20.75 15.97
C THR A 416 -7.08 19.26 16.21
N LEU A 417 -7.24 18.78 17.45
CA LEU A 417 -7.20 17.36 17.81
C LEU A 417 -8.32 16.56 17.11
N LEU A 418 -9.54 17.08 17.12
CA LEU A 418 -10.69 16.43 16.47
C LEU A 418 -10.52 16.38 14.94
N ASN A 419 -10.16 17.49 14.29
CA ASN A 419 -10.06 17.56 12.83
C ASN A 419 -8.83 16.88 12.24
N SER A 420 -7.68 16.96 12.92
CA SER A 420 -6.43 16.39 12.40
C SER A 420 -6.23 14.95 12.84
N GLN A 421 -6.20 14.70 14.16
CA GLN A 421 -5.79 13.41 14.72
C GLN A 421 -6.93 12.39 14.66
N LEU A 422 -8.11 12.78 15.15
CA LEU A 422 -9.24 11.87 15.27
C LEU A 422 -9.81 11.50 13.87
N ARG A 423 -9.87 12.46 12.94
CA ARG A 423 -10.19 12.19 11.52
C ARG A 423 -9.19 11.25 10.85
N SER A 424 -7.89 11.53 10.96
CA SER A 424 -6.85 10.70 10.34
C SER A 424 -6.85 9.28 10.91
N SER A 425 -7.16 9.16 12.20
CA SER A 425 -7.32 7.88 12.89
C SER A 425 -8.43 7.01 12.31
N LEU A 426 -9.58 7.59 11.94
CA LEU A 426 -10.66 6.85 11.27
C LEU A 426 -10.22 6.33 9.91
N LEU A 427 -9.58 7.19 9.12
CA LEU A 427 -9.11 6.83 7.79
C LEU A 427 -8.08 5.70 7.90
N ASN A 428 -7.12 5.81 8.81
CA ASN A 428 -6.09 4.79 9.02
C ASN A 428 -6.66 3.47 9.55
N LEU A 429 -7.65 3.52 10.45
CA LEU A 429 -8.34 2.33 10.95
C LEU A 429 -9.09 1.61 9.81
N ARG A 430 -9.83 2.37 9.01
CA ARG A 430 -10.56 1.85 7.84
C ARG A 430 -9.59 1.27 6.80
N TYR A 431 -8.67 2.08 6.28
CA TYR A 431 -7.74 1.63 5.24
C TYR A 431 -6.86 0.50 5.71
N GLY A 432 -6.35 0.57 6.94
CA GLY A 432 -5.51 -0.49 7.48
C GLY A 432 -6.27 -1.80 7.67
N SER A 433 -7.53 -1.78 8.15
CA SER A 433 -8.33 -3.00 8.30
C SER A 433 -8.67 -3.65 6.95
N GLU A 434 -9.07 -2.86 5.95
CA GLU A 434 -9.31 -3.32 4.58
C GLU A 434 -8.06 -4.02 4.01
N ASN A 435 -6.89 -3.37 4.11
CA ASN A 435 -5.62 -3.92 3.60
C ASN A 435 -5.12 -5.14 4.40
N ILE A 436 -5.44 -5.24 5.70
CA ILE A 436 -5.16 -6.45 6.49
C ILE A 436 -5.98 -7.61 5.95
N VAL A 437 -7.29 -7.44 5.77
CA VAL A 437 -8.17 -8.51 5.27
C VAL A 437 -7.72 -8.97 3.89
N ASP A 438 -7.48 -8.04 2.96
CA ASP A 438 -7.00 -8.34 1.61
C ASP A 438 -5.65 -9.07 1.63
N GLY A 439 -4.69 -8.59 2.43
CA GLY A 439 -3.39 -9.21 2.57
C GLY A 439 -3.46 -10.63 3.16
N LEU A 440 -4.36 -10.89 4.11
CA LEU A 440 -4.60 -12.22 4.66
C LEU A 440 -5.18 -13.19 3.62
N ILE A 441 -6.11 -12.72 2.79
CA ILE A 441 -6.66 -13.50 1.67
C ILE A 441 -5.54 -13.83 0.67
N THR A 442 -4.70 -12.86 0.33
CA THR A 442 -3.56 -13.07 -0.57
C THR A 442 -2.56 -14.08 0.00
N PHE A 443 -2.21 -14.02 1.29
CA PHE A 443 -1.34 -15.03 1.90
C PHE A 443 -1.93 -16.43 1.83
N ARG A 444 -3.25 -16.59 2.04
CA ARG A 444 -3.93 -17.87 1.89
C ARG A 444 -3.83 -18.40 0.46
N ARG A 445 -4.05 -17.54 -0.55
CA ARG A 445 -3.90 -17.92 -1.97
C ARG A 445 -2.48 -18.38 -2.29
N ILE A 446 -1.47 -17.62 -1.87
CA ILE A 446 -0.06 -17.99 -2.08
C ILE A 446 0.27 -19.31 -1.38
N GLN A 447 -0.20 -19.52 -0.15
CA GLN A 447 0.01 -20.78 0.57
C GLN A 447 -0.58 -21.97 -0.18
N VAL A 448 -1.81 -21.85 -0.71
CA VAL A 448 -2.44 -22.90 -1.53
C VAL A 448 -1.62 -23.18 -2.79
N ASN A 449 -0.98 -22.16 -3.38
CA ASN A 449 -0.04 -22.32 -4.51
C ASN A 449 1.24 -23.06 -4.13
N MET A 450 1.83 -22.71 -3.00
CA MET A 450 3.05 -23.36 -2.52
C MET A 450 2.82 -24.85 -2.17
N ASN A 451 1.65 -25.19 -1.60
CA ASN A 451 1.33 -26.54 -1.15
C ASN A 451 0.87 -27.50 -2.27
N THR A 452 0.84 -27.07 -3.54
CA THR A 452 0.42 -27.96 -4.64
C THR A 452 1.51 -29.00 -4.92
N VAL A 453 1.17 -30.28 -4.74
CA VAL A 453 2.13 -31.40 -4.53
C VAL A 453 2.74 -31.97 -5.83
N LYS A 454 2.17 -31.71 -7.00
CA LYS A 454 2.65 -32.29 -8.27
C LYS A 454 3.87 -31.56 -8.83
N THR A 455 5.02 -31.76 -8.19
CA THR A 455 6.33 -31.24 -8.61
C THR A 455 7.12 -32.37 -9.27
N ARG A 456 7.75 -32.14 -10.43
CA ARG A 456 8.66 -33.09 -11.10
C ARG A 456 9.80 -33.43 -10.12
N ALA A 457 9.87 -34.68 -9.69
CA ALA A 457 10.97 -35.25 -8.92
C ALA A 457 11.26 -34.63 -7.53
N ARG A 458 10.89 -35.38 -6.49
CA ARG A 458 11.73 -35.51 -5.28
C ARG A 458 13.14 -35.97 -5.70
N ARG A 459 14.05 -35.06 -6.09
CA ARG A 459 15.50 -35.38 -6.08
C ARG A 459 16.53 -34.23 -6.18
N ILE A 460 16.16 -32.94 -6.26
CA ILE A 460 17.18 -31.88 -6.51
C ILE A 460 17.17 -30.74 -5.46
N PHE A 461 16.69 -30.99 -4.23
CA PHE A 461 16.88 -30.05 -3.11
C PHE A 461 17.94 -30.51 -2.10
N LEU A 462 18.65 -31.62 -2.38
CA LEU A 462 19.65 -32.17 -1.45
C LEU A 462 21.11 -31.84 -1.80
N HIS A 463 21.45 -31.39 -3.01
CA HIS A 463 22.79 -30.89 -3.32
C HIS A 463 22.74 -29.85 -4.44
N GLY A 464 23.33 -28.67 -4.19
CA GLY A 464 23.45 -27.55 -5.13
C GLY A 464 23.81 -26.24 -4.42
#